data_AF-K3ZF05-F1
#
_entry.id   AF-K3ZF05-F1
#
_cell.length_a   1.000
_cell.length_b   1.000
_cell.length_c   1.000
_cell.angle_alpha   90.00
_cell.angle_beta   90.00
_cell.angle_gamma   90.00
#
_symmetry.space_group_name_H-M   'P 1'
#
loop_
_entity.id
_entity.type
_entity.pdbx_description
1 polymer ?
#
loop_
_entity_poly.entity_id
_entity_poly.type
_entity_poly.pdbx_seq_one_letter_code
_entity_poly.pdbx_strand_id
1 'polypeptide(L)'
;MDVPDERILWPASVLAGVAMCAAVYDLTRQVSSRCFKGYNGLNEMHKVEWNNRGFSTFHALAAAAVSFYLLVISDLFSEDAHSAIMIGRKSWLSDAMFGGSLGYFMTDLAMILWYFPRLGGKEYLLHHGLSMYAISLALLSGKGHFYILMVLFTEATTPFVNLRWYLDLAGRKGSKLYLYNGLALFVGWLVARIILFVYFFAHMYLHFDQVRSVFPLGFYSILTVPPVLSLMNLLWFWKICKGMVKTLCKAKQSASAKTD
;
A
#
# COMPACT_ATOMS: atom_id res chain seq x y z
N MET A 1 4.48 -25.42 21.17
CA MET A 1 5.39 -26.21 20.31
C MET A 1 5.42 -25.48 18.97
N ASP A 2 6.53 -24.82 18.65
CA ASP A 2 6.72 -24.19 17.34
C ASP A 2 6.71 -25.30 16.27
N VAL A 3 5.79 -25.20 15.30
CA VAL A 3 5.82 -26.08 14.13
C VAL A 3 7.02 -25.65 13.27
N PRO A 4 7.95 -26.55 12.91
CA PRO A 4 9.13 -26.23 12.11
C PRO A 4 8.85 -25.46 10.81
N ASP A 5 7.66 -25.64 10.23
CA ASP A 5 7.21 -25.00 8.99
C ASP A 5 7.09 -23.47 9.08
N GLU A 6 6.76 -22.90 10.25
CA GLU A 6 6.58 -21.45 10.37
C GLU A 6 7.90 -20.67 10.26
N ARG A 7 9.03 -21.29 10.64
CA ARG A 7 10.36 -20.63 10.57
C ARG A 7 10.84 -20.46 9.13
N ILE A 8 10.39 -21.32 8.22
CA ILE A 8 10.76 -21.30 6.79
C ILE A 8 9.73 -20.51 5.97
N LEU A 9 8.49 -20.41 6.46
CA LEU A 9 7.40 -19.78 5.73
C LEU A 9 7.68 -18.31 5.37
N TRP A 10 7.97 -17.45 6.35
CA TRP A 10 8.13 -16.02 6.07
C TRP A 10 9.40 -15.73 5.25
N PRO A 11 10.58 -16.36 5.46
CA PRO A 11 11.72 -16.17 4.56
C PRO A 11 11.46 -16.66 3.14
N ALA A 12 10.80 -17.81 2.97
CA ALA A 12 10.39 -18.30 1.66
C ALA A 12 9.41 -17.32 0.99
N SER A 13 8.50 -16.73 1.76
CA SER A 13 7.55 -15.72 1.27
C SER A 13 8.24 -14.43 0.85
N VAL A 14 9.33 -14.01 1.53
CA VAL A 14 10.16 -12.88 1.08
C VAL A 14 10.74 -13.15 -0.31
N LEU A 15 11.33 -14.33 -0.51
CA LEU A 15 11.86 -14.72 -1.82
C LEU A 15 10.76 -14.81 -2.88
N ALA A 16 9.58 -15.32 -2.52
CA ALA A 16 8.42 -15.33 -3.40
C ALA A 16 7.96 -13.91 -3.77
N GLY A 17 8.01 -12.96 -2.84
CA GLY A 17 7.73 -11.54 -3.10
C GLY A 17 8.71 -10.92 -4.11
N VAL A 18 10.02 -11.19 -3.96
CA VAL A 18 11.05 -10.74 -4.91
C VAL A 18 10.84 -11.37 -6.29
N ALA A 19 10.60 -12.68 -6.33
CA ALA A 19 10.33 -13.40 -7.59
C ALA A 19 9.06 -12.89 -8.27
N MET A 20 8.00 -12.60 -7.51
CA MET A 20 6.77 -11.98 -8.00
C MET A 20 7.07 -10.62 -8.65
N CYS A 21 7.85 -9.76 -8.01
CA CYS A 21 8.21 -8.47 -8.59
C CYS A 21 8.91 -8.62 -9.94
N ALA A 22 9.89 -9.52 -10.04
CA ALA A 22 10.59 -9.78 -11.30
C ALA A 22 9.65 -10.31 -12.39
N ALA A 23 8.84 -11.32 -12.06
CA ALA A 23 7.89 -11.92 -13.01
C ALA A 23 6.84 -10.91 -13.50
N VAL A 24 6.25 -10.11 -12.59
CA VAL A 24 5.23 -9.12 -12.95
C VAL A 24 5.86 -7.93 -13.68
N TYR A 25 7.09 -7.54 -13.37
CA TYR A 25 7.81 -6.52 -14.13
C TYR A 25 7.98 -6.94 -15.60
N ASP A 26 8.46 -8.16 -15.85
CA ASP A 26 8.65 -8.69 -17.20
C ASP A 26 7.33 -8.90 -17.93
N LEU A 27 6.31 -9.43 -17.24
CA LEU A 27 4.97 -9.56 -17.80
C LEU A 27 4.40 -8.19 -18.19
N THR A 28 4.53 -7.19 -17.31
CA THR A 28 4.07 -5.82 -17.57
C THR A 28 4.78 -5.26 -18.79
N ARG A 29 6.10 -5.45 -18.92
CA ARG A 29 6.87 -5.03 -20.10
C ARG A 29 6.37 -5.71 -21.39
N GLN A 30 6.17 -7.02 -21.35
CA GLN A 30 5.73 -7.80 -22.52
C GLN A 30 4.32 -7.41 -22.97
N VAL A 31 3.36 -7.40 -22.03
CA VAL A 31 1.98 -6.98 -22.31
C VAL A 31 1.95 -5.52 -22.79
N SER A 32 2.71 -4.63 -22.14
CA SER A 32 2.70 -3.21 -22.50
C SER A 32 3.25 -2.96 -23.90
N SER A 33 4.35 -3.61 -24.28
CA SER A 33 4.94 -3.46 -25.62
C SER A 33 4.05 -3.98 -26.76
N ARG A 34 3.20 -4.99 -26.48
CA ARG A 34 2.27 -5.58 -27.46
C ARG A 34 0.93 -4.84 -27.52
N CYS A 35 0.37 -4.46 -26.37
CA CYS A 35 -0.99 -3.93 -26.28
C CYS A 35 -1.05 -2.40 -26.29
N PHE A 36 0.02 -1.69 -25.92
CA PHE A 36 0.01 -0.24 -25.77
C PHE A 36 1.05 0.42 -26.67
N LYS A 37 0.62 0.90 -27.84
CA LYS A 37 1.51 1.58 -28.81
C LYS A 37 2.33 2.73 -28.19
N GLY A 38 1.74 3.45 -27.22
CA GLY A 38 2.42 4.53 -26.50
C GLY A 38 3.62 4.07 -25.67
N TYR A 39 3.63 2.83 -25.18
CA TYR A 39 4.72 2.29 -24.36
C TYR A 39 6.05 2.23 -25.12
N ASN A 40 6.02 1.81 -26.39
CA ASN A 40 7.23 1.66 -27.19
C ASN A 40 7.91 3.01 -27.49
N GLY A 41 7.14 4.10 -27.51
CA GLY A 41 7.64 5.47 -27.69
C GLY A 41 8.13 6.14 -26.41
N LEU A 42 8.01 5.50 -25.25
CA LEU A 42 8.52 6.05 -23.99
C LEU A 42 10.05 6.03 -23.95
N ASN A 43 10.64 7.00 -23.26
CA ASN A 43 12.05 6.94 -22.89
C ASN A 43 12.29 5.82 -21.86
N GLU A 44 13.54 5.41 -21.70
CA GLU A 44 13.89 4.27 -20.85
C GLU A 44 13.48 4.47 -19.38
N MET A 45 13.59 5.69 -18.84
CA MET A 45 13.17 5.98 -17.47
C MET A 45 11.66 5.81 -17.28
N HIS A 46 10.85 6.30 -18.21
CA HIS A 46 9.40 6.12 -18.16
C HIS A 46 9.00 4.65 -18.34
N LYS A 47 9.74 3.86 -19.12
CA LYS A 47 9.51 2.40 -19.20
C LYS A 47 9.80 1.72 -17.86
N VAL A 48 10.89 2.09 -17.19
CA VAL A 48 11.22 1.58 -15.85
C VAL A 48 10.11 1.91 -14.85
N GLU A 49 9.69 3.18 -14.77
CA GLU A 49 8.60 3.58 -13.87
C GLU A 49 7.27 2.89 -14.24
N TRP A 50 6.98 2.75 -15.54
CA TRP A 50 5.79 2.06 -16.02
C TRP A 50 5.74 0.61 -15.56
N ASN A 51 6.83 -0.12 -15.70
CA ASN A 51 6.91 -1.53 -15.32
C ASN A 51 6.94 -1.71 -13.80
N ASN A 52 7.60 -0.81 -13.08
CA ASN A 52 7.60 -0.79 -11.61
C ASN A 52 6.17 -0.68 -11.05
N ARG A 53 5.38 0.28 -11.58
CA ARG A 53 3.97 0.44 -11.22
C ARG A 53 3.12 -0.80 -11.51
N GLY A 54 3.56 -1.69 -12.40
CA GLY A 54 2.92 -2.97 -12.69
C GLY A 54 2.94 -3.90 -11.48
N PHE A 55 4.11 -4.23 -10.95
CA PHE A 55 4.19 -5.12 -9.79
C PHE A 55 3.72 -4.44 -8.50
N SER A 56 3.88 -3.12 -8.36
CA SER A 56 3.28 -2.35 -7.26
C SER A 56 1.76 -2.46 -7.24
N THR A 57 1.12 -2.38 -8.41
CA THR A 57 -0.33 -2.60 -8.53
C THR A 57 -0.72 -4.04 -8.15
N PHE A 58 0.05 -5.03 -8.59
CA PHE A 58 -0.21 -6.43 -8.26
C PHE A 58 -0.11 -6.70 -6.75
N HIS A 59 0.99 -6.28 -6.12
CA HIS A 59 1.17 -6.39 -4.67
C HIS A 59 0.04 -5.71 -3.92
N ALA A 60 -0.30 -4.48 -4.29
CA ALA A 60 -1.35 -3.71 -3.64
C ALA A 60 -2.71 -4.42 -3.65
N LEU A 61 -3.09 -5.03 -4.78
CA LEU A 61 -4.32 -5.81 -4.88
C LEU A 61 -4.29 -7.07 -4.00
N ALA A 62 -3.17 -7.79 -3.99
CA ALA A 62 -3.00 -8.97 -3.14
C ALA A 62 -3.04 -8.62 -1.65
N ALA A 63 -2.28 -7.60 -1.25
CA ALA A 63 -2.22 -7.11 0.12
C ALA A 63 -3.58 -6.61 0.61
N ALA A 64 -4.31 -5.84 -0.21
CA ALA A 64 -5.66 -5.39 0.12
C ALA A 64 -6.64 -6.56 0.26
N ALA A 65 -6.63 -7.52 -0.67
CA ALA A 65 -7.54 -8.66 -0.65
C ALA A 65 -7.30 -9.57 0.57
N VAL A 66 -6.04 -9.92 0.85
CA VAL A 66 -5.68 -10.75 2.00
C VAL A 66 -5.96 -10.02 3.31
N SER A 67 -5.65 -8.73 3.40
CA SER A 67 -5.94 -7.93 4.60
C SER A 67 -7.44 -7.82 4.85
N PHE A 68 -8.24 -7.57 3.81
CA PHE A 68 -9.70 -7.55 3.93
C PHE A 68 -10.27 -8.88 4.40
N TYR A 69 -9.82 -9.98 3.78
CA TYR A 69 -10.23 -11.32 4.19
C TYR A 69 -9.92 -11.58 5.66
N LEU A 70 -8.68 -11.32 6.09
CA LEU A 70 -8.25 -11.59 7.47
C LEU A 70 -8.88 -10.66 8.51
N LEU A 71 -9.14 -9.39 8.17
CA LEU A 71 -9.68 -8.40 9.11
C LEU A 71 -11.20 -8.44 9.21
N VAL A 72 -11.90 -8.84 8.15
CA VAL A 72 -13.36 -8.66 8.03
C VAL A 72 -14.10 -9.98 7.85
N ILE A 73 -13.55 -10.93 7.10
CA ILE A 73 -14.26 -12.16 6.73
C ILE A 73 -13.89 -13.32 7.65
N SER A 74 -12.61 -13.49 7.97
CA SER A 74 -12.16 -14.57 8.84
C SER A 74 -12.46 -14.29 10.31
N ASP A 75 -12.44 -15.36 11.11
CA ASP A 75 -12.60 -15.32 12.55
C ASP A 75 -11.32 -14.95 13.32
N LEU A 76 -10.20 -14.74 12.62
CA LEU A 76 -8.87 -14.53 13.20
C LEU A 76 -8.84 -13.40 14.24
N PHE A 77 -9.58 -12.32 13.97
CA PHE A 77 -9.66 -11.15 14.85
C PHE A 77 -11.05 -10.95 15.47
N SER A 78 -11.92 -11.98 15.42
CA SER A 78 -13.21 -11.95 16.11
C SER A 78 -13.02 -12.08 17.62
N GLU A 79 -13.60 -11.18 18.43
CA GLU A 79 -13.43 -11.19 19.89
C GLU A 79 -13.88 -12.50 20.53
N ASP A 80 -14.97 -13.10 20.04
CA ASP A 80 -15.61 -14.29 20.61
C ASP A 80 -14.92 -15.61 20.27
N ALA A 81 -14.08 -15.64 19.23
CA ALA A 81 -13.58 -16.88 18.64
C ALA A 81 -12.24 -17.39 19.22
N HIS A 82 -11.48 -16.55 19.92
CA HIS A 82 -10.09 -16.85 20.25
C HIS A 82 -9.70 -16.48 21.69
N SER A 83 -8.98 -17.39 22.36
CA SER A 83 -8.47 -17.20 23.73
C SER A 83 -7.28 -16.24 23.85
N ALA A 84 -6.56 -15.99 22.76
CA ALA A 84 -5.45 -15.03 22.73
C ALA A 84 -5.96 -13.59 22.60
N ILE A 85 -5.27 -12.63 23.22
CA ILE A 85 -5.54 -11.20 23.04
C ILE A 85 -5.22 -10.75 21.61
N MET A 86 -5.95 -9.75 21.08
CA MET A 86 -5.90 -9.28 19.69
C MET A 86 -4.47 -9.10 19.16
N ILE A 87 -3.60 -8.49 19.98
CA ILE A 87 -2.24 -8.15 19.57
C ILE A 87 -1.31 -9.36 19.38
N GLY A 88 -1.67 -10.52 19.95
CA GLY A 88 -0.92 -11.77 19.81
C GLY A 88 -1.48 -12.72 18.75
N ARG A 89 -2.55 -12.33 18.03
CA ARG A 89 -3.19 -13.19 17.03
C ARG A 89 -2.47 -13.06 15.68
N LYS A 90 -2.15 -14.20 15.08
CA LYS A 90 -1.57 -14.32 13.73
C LYS A 90 -2.04 -15.60 13.05
N SER A 91 -1.81 -15.68 11.74
CA SER A 91 -2.02 -16.89 10.94
C SER A 91 -0.88 -17.08 9.94
N TRP A 92 -0.73 -18.30 9.42
CA TRP A 92 0.21 -18.61 8.34
C TRP A 92 0.00 -17.68 7.12
N LEU A 93 -1.26 -17.32 6.82
CA LEU A 93 -1.57 -16.44 5.71
C LEU A 93 -1.11 -15.00 5.97
N SER A 94 -1.22 -14.52 7.21
CA SER A 94 -0.65 -13.22 7.59
C SER A 94 0.88 -13.22 7.56
N ASP A 95 1.53 -14.29 8.03
CA ASP A 95 2.99 -14.45 7.95
C ASP A 95 3.46 -14.45 6.49
N ALA A 96 2.78 -15.20 5.61
CA ALA A 96 3.09 -15.26 4.19
C ALA A 96 2.88 -13.90 3.50
N MET A 97 1.78 -13.20 3.79
CA MET A 97 1.51 -11.87 3.23
C MET A 97 2.55 -10.84 3.68
N PHE A 98 2.99 -10.90 4.94
CA PHE A 98 4.01 -10.00 5.48
C PHE A 98 5.38 -10.29 4.85
N GLY A 99 5.77 -11.56 4.76
CA GLY A 99 7.00 -11.96 4.06
C GLY A 99 6.98 -11.51 2.60
N GLY A 100 5.92 -11.81 1.86
CA GLY A 100 5.75 -11.36 0.47
C GLY A 100 5.79 -9.84 0.32
N SER A 101 5.17 -9.10 1.25
CA SER A 101 5.22 -7.63 1.27
C SER A 101 6.61 -7.10 1.55
N LEU A 102 7.38 -7.74 2.44
CA LEU A 102 8.77 -7.39 2.70
C LEU A 102 9.64 -7.58 1.45
N GLY A 103 9.47 -8.69 0.73
CA GLY A 103 10.15 -8.91 -0.56
C GLY A 103 9.78 -7.87 -1.63
N TYR A 104 8.51 -7.47 -1.68
CA TYR A 104 8.05 -6.38 -2.54
C TYR A 104 8.71 -5.04 -2.16
N PHE A 105 8.60 -4.60 -0.91
CA PHE A 105 9.14 -3.32 -0.45
C PHE A 105 10.67 -3.26 -0.60
N MET A 106 11.38 -4.37 -0.41
CA MET A 106 12.83 -4.46 -0.67
C MET A 106 13.15 -4.24 -2.15
N THR A 107 12.41 -4.89 -3.05
CA THR A 107 12.62 -4.77 -4.49
C THR A 107 12.32 -3.35 -4.98
N ASP A 108 11.19 -2.77 -4.56
CA ASP A 108 10.81 -1.41 -4.96
C ASP A 108 11.78 -0.38 -4.38
N LEU A 109 12.17 -0.51 -3.10
CA LEU A 109 13.17 0.37 -2.50
C LEU A 109 14.52 0.28 -3.22
N ALA A 110 14.98 -0.92 -3.57
CA ALA A 110 16.23 -1.09 -4.32
C ALA A 110 16.19 -0.33 -5.65
N MET A 111 15.07 -0.40 -6.37
CA MET A 111 14.90 0.38 -7.61
C MET A 111 14.79 1.88 -7.36
N ILE A 112 14.05 2.32 -6.33
CA ILE A 112 13.96 3.74 -5.95
C ILE A 112 15.36 4.29 -5.66
N LEU A 113 16.19 3.56 -4.92
CA LEU A 113 17.57 3.96 -4.63
C LEU A 113 18.45 3.97 -5.87
N TRP A 114 18.35 2.95 -6.73
CA TRP A 114 19.13 2.84 -7.95
C TRP A 114 18.87 4.00 -8.92
N TYR A 115 17.61 4.44 -9.01
CA TYR A 115 17.17 5.52 -9.89
C TYR A 115 16.90 6.83 -9.15
N PHE A 116 17.39 7.00 -7.91
CA PHE A 116 17.12 8.19 -7.12
C PHE A 116 17.75 9.45 -7.76
N PRO A 117 17.07 10.62 -7.79
CA PRO A 117 15.71 10.91 -7.32
C PRO A 117 14.65 10.84 -8.43
N ARG A 118 14.90 10.12 -9.53
CA ARG A 118 14.00 10.05 -10.70
C ARG A 118 12.85 9.08 -10.49
N LEU A 119 13.08 7.97 -9.79
CA LEU A 119 12.06 6.98 -9.43
C LEU A 119 11.69 7.16 -7.95
N GLY A 120 10.64 7.94 -7.68
CA GLY A 120 10.21 8.25 -6.32
C GLY A 120 10.92 9.45 -5.69
N GLY A 121 10.76 9.60 -4.37
CA GLY A 121 11.21 10.77 -3.61
C GLY A 121 11.47 10.41 -2.14
N LYS A 122 11.92 11.38 -1.35
CA LYS A 122 12.29 11.14 0.06
C LYS A 122 11.13 10.59 0.88
N GLU A 123 9.89 10.97 0.57
CA GLU A 123 8.70 10.44 1.22
C GLU A 123 8.52 8.94 0.96
N TYR A 124 8.87 8.45 -0.24
CA TYR A 124 8.80 7.03 -0.55
C TYR A 124 9.89 6.23 0.18
N LEU A 125 11.11 6.78 0.32
CA LEU A 125 12.17 6.16 1.13
C LEU A 125 11.73 5.98 2.58
N LEU A 126 11.15 7.04 3.18
CA LEU A 126 10.65 6.99 4.55
C LEU A 126 9.49 5.99 4.68
N HIS A 127 8.52 6.03 3.76
CA HIS A 127 7.38 5.12 3.75
C HIS A 127 7.82 3.65 3.66
N HIS A 128 8.72 3.32 2.73
CA HIS A 128 9.22 1.96 2.52
C HIS A 128 10.05 1.50 3.73
N GLY A 129 10.95 2.34 4.22
CA GLY A 129 11.77 2.02 5.40
C GLY A 129 10.93 1.74 6.64
N LEU A 130 9.95 2.59 6.94
CA LEU A 130 9.02 2.41 8.07
C LEU A 130 8.16 1.15 7.90
N SER A 131 7.66 0.89 6.69
CA SER A 131 6.84 -0.29 6.39
C SER A 131 7.63 -1.58 6.58
N MET A 132 8.83 -1.67 6.01
CA MET A 132 9.70 -2.84 6.17
C MET A 132 10.11 -3.05 7.63
N TYR A 133 10.45 -1.98 8.35
CA TYR A 133 10.77 -2.03 9.77
C TYR A 133 9.61 -2.60 10.60
N ALA A 134 8.40 -2.06 10.41
CA ALA A 134 7.21 -2.51 11.15
C ALA A 134 6.82 -3.95 10.80
N ILE A 135 6.84 -4.32 9.52
CA ILE A 135 6.57 -5.70 9.06
C ILE A 135 7.60 -6.68 9.62
N SER A 136 8.88 -6.33 9.61
CA SER A 136 9.96 -7.18 10.15
C SER A 136 9.79 -7.41 11.65
N LEU A 137 9.45 -6.37 12.41
CA LEU A 137 9.18 -6.51 13.84
C LEU A 137 7.96 -7.41 14.10
N ALA A 138 6.90 -7.29 13.31
CA ALA A 138 5.72 -8.15 13.44
C ALA A 138 6.07 -9.61 13.16
N LEU A 139 6.78 -9.91 12.06
CA LEU A 139 7.24 -11.26 11.72
C LEU A 139 8.16 -11.87 12.79
N LEU A 140 9.13 -11.11 13.28
CA LEU A 140 10.11 -11.59 14.27
C LEU A 140 9.48 -11.84 15.64
N SER A 141 8.42 -11.10 15.99
CA SER A 141 7.77 -11.21 17.30
C SER A 141 6.48 -12.03 17.29
N GLY A 142 5.88 -12.26 16.12
CA GLY A 142 4.54 -12.82 15.96
C GLY A 142 3.43 -11.92 16.52
N LYS A 143 3.70 -10.63 16.76
CA LYS A 143 2.77 -9.69 17.40
C LYS A 143 2.41 -8.53 16.49
N GLY A 144 1.25 -7.93 16.71
CA GLY A 144 0.81 -6.72 16.02
C GLY A 144 0.31 -6.95 14.59
N HIS A 145 0.01 -8.19 14.21
CA HIS A 145 -0.44 -8.53 12.85
C HIS A 145 -1.72 -7.78 12.47
N PHE A 146 -2.66 -7.63 13.41
CA PHE A 146 -3.88 -6.84 13.22
C PHE A 146 -3.60 -5.42 12.68
N TYR A 147 -2.67 -4.72 13.31
CA TYR A 147 -2.30 -3.35 12.94
C TYR A 147 -1.53 -3.29 11.62
N ILE A 148 -0.64 -4.25 11.35
CA ILE A 148 0.08 -4.31 10.07
C ILE A 148 -0.90 -4.60 8.92
N LEU A 149 -1.87 -5.50 9.10
CA LEU A 149 -2.89 -5.78 8.10
C LEU A 149 -3.76 -4.55 7.80
N MET A 150 -4.11 -3.74 8.80
CA MET A 150 -4.79 -2.46 8.55
C MET A 150 -3.95 -1.52 7.69
N VAL A 151 -2.65 -1.42 7.97
CA VAL A 151 -1.73 -0.58 7.18
C VAL A 151 -1.58 -1.14 5.76
N LEU A 152 -1.44 -2.45 5.59
CA LEU A 152 -1.37 -3.09 4.27
C LEU A 152 -2.68 -2.95 3.48
N PHE A 153 -3.84 -2.96 4.13
CA PHE A 153 -5.11 -2.69 3.47
C PHE A 153 -5.15 -1.29 2.83
N THR A 154 -4.38 -0.33 3.34
CA THR A 154 -4.29 1.01 2.72
C THR A 154 -3.68 1.01 1.32
N GLU A 155 -2.97 -0.05 0.93
CA GLU A 155 -2.49 -0.23 -0.43
C GLU A 155 -3.64 -0.41 -1.44
N ALA A 156 -4.87 -0.65 -1.00
CA ALA A 156 -6.06 -0.65 -1.86
C ALA A 156 -6.20 0.63 -2.71
N THR A 157 -5.58 1.75 -2.31
CA THR A 157 -5.58 2.99 -3.09
C THR A 157 -4.52 3.05 -4.19
N THR A 158 -3.45 2.24 -4.09
CA THR A 158 -2.28 2.26 -4.97
C THR A 158 -2.62 1.98 -6.44
N PRO A 159 -3.53 1.04 -6.77
CA PRO A 159 -3.98 0.86 -8.15
C PRO A 159 -4.55 2.13 -8.79
N PHE A 160 -5.28 2.95 -8.02
CA PHE A 160 -5.84 4.21 -8.54
C PHE A 160 -4.76 5.27 -8.75
N VAL A 161 -3.74 5.31 -7.89
CA VAL A 161 -2.55 6.18 -8.06
C VAL A 161 -1.80 5.79 -9.34
N ASN A 162 -1.54 4.50 -9.53
CA ASN A 162 -0.83 3.97 -10.69
C ASN A 162 -1.63 4.19 -11.99
N LEU A 163 -2.93 3.90 -11.98
CA LEU A 163 -3.80 4.15 -13.13
C LEU A 163 -3.84 5.65 -13.49
N ARG A 164 -3.88 6.54 -12.49
CA ARG A 164 -3.84 7.98 -12.74
C ARG A 164 -2.55 8.39 -13.43
N TRP A 165 -1.42 7.84 -13.01
CA TRP A 165 -0.11 8.10 -13.62
C TRP A 165 -0.05 7.58 -15.06
N TYR A 166 -0.50 6.35 -15.32
CA TYR A 166 -0.54 5.80 -16.69
C TYR A 166 -1.37 6.68 -17.63
N LEU A 167 -2.54 7.14 -17.18
CA LEU A 167 -3.39 8.02 -17.95
C LEU A 167 -2.77 9.41 -18.16
N ASP A 168 -2.02 9.93 -17.18
CA ASP A 168 -1.29 11.19 -17.33
C ASP A 168 -0.20 11.07 -18.40
N LEU A 169 0.65 10.05 -18.27
CA LEU A 169 1.74 9.79 -19.22
C LEU A 169 1.22 9.56 -20.64
N ALA A 170 0.06 8.92 -20.79
CA ALA A 170 -0.61 8.73 -22.08
C ALA A 170 -1.31 9.99 -22.62
N GLY A 171 -1.21 11.15 -21.96
CA GLY A 171 -1.85 12.40 -22.36
C GLY A 171 -3.38 12.40 -22.18
N ARG A 172 -3.94 11.49 -21.36
CA ARG A 172 -5.38 11.24 -21.23
C ARG A 172 -6.03 11.94 -20.03
N LYS A 173 -5.45 13.05 -19.54
CA LYS A 173 -6.00 13.87 -18.44
C LYS A 173 -7.43 14.38 -18.67
N GLY A 174 -7.84 14.56 -19.94
CA GLY A 174 -9.20 15.00 -20.30
C GLY A 174 -10.24 13.88 -20.39
N SER A 175 -9.85 12.61 -20.23
CA SER A 175 -10.76 11.48 -20.39
C SER A 175 -11.71 11.29 -19.20
N LYS A 176 -12.92 10.75 -19.45
CA LYS A 176 -13.85 10.35 -18.37
C LYS A 176 -13.23 9.35 -17.40
N LEU A 177 -12.39 8.43 -17.90
CA LEU A 177 -11.67 7.47 -17.07
C LEU A 177 -10.71 8.15 -16.08
N TYR A 178 -9.97 9.19 -16.51
CA TYR A 178 -9.10 9.95 -15.62
C TYR A 178 -9.88 10.69 -14.52
N LEU A 179 -11.08 11.18 -14.85
CA LEU A 179 -11.98 11.82 -13.89
C LEU A 179 -12.52 10.81 -12.87
N TYR A 180 -13.12 9.70 -13.33
CA TYR A 180 -13.69 8.68 -12.44
C TYR A 180 -12.63 8.01 -11.57
N ASN A 181 -11.45 7.72 -12.13
CA ASN A 181 -10.33 7.23 -11.34
C ASN A 181 -9.88 8.28 -10.30
N GLY A 182 -9.90 9.57 -10.64
CA GLY A 182 -9.62 10.64 -9.67
C GLY A 182 -10.61 10.70 -8.51
N LEU A 183 -11.90 10.50 -8.80
CA LEU A 183 -12.94 10.42 -7.78
C LEU A 183 -12.79 9.16 -6.91
N ALA A 184 -12.57 8.00 -7.53
CA ALA A 184 -12.30 6.75 -6.83
C ALA A 184 -11.06 6.84 -5.93
N LEU A 185 -9.98 7.46 -6.42
CA LEU A 185 -8.78 7.74 -5.63
C LEU A 185 -9.10 8.63 -4.42
N PHE A 186 -9.89 9.69 -4.58
CA PHE A 186 -10.27 10.58 -3.48
C PHE A 186 -11.08 9.84 -2.41
N VAL A 187 -12.14 9.13 -2.81
CA VAL A 187 -13.00 8.37 -1.88
C VAL A 187 -12.23 7.24 -1.22
N GLY A 188 -11.46 6.47 -2.00
CA GLY A 188 -10.61 5.40 -1.50
C GLY A 188 -9.58 5.90 -0.49
N TRP A 189 -8.95 7.06 -0.73
CA TRP A 189 -8.00 7.65 0.21
C TRP A 189 -8.68 8.08 1.51
N LEU A 190 -9.84 8.73 1.43
CA LEU A 190 -10.60 9.14 2.61
C LEU A 190 -10.94 7.91 3.48
N VAL A 191 -11.47 6.85 2.88
CA VAL A 191 -11.90 5.65 3.61
C VAL A 191 -10.70 4.86 4.12
N ALA A 192 -9.82 4.42 3.23
CA ALA A 192 -8.76 3.47 3.56
C ALA A 192 -7.56 4.10 4.28
N ARG A 193 -7.33 5.42 4.15
CA ARG A 193 -6.14 6.08 4.74
C ARG A 193 -6.44 7.13 5.79
N ILE A 194 -7.62 7.73 5.80
CA ILE A 194 -8.01 8.70 6.84
C ILE A 194 -8.90 8.05 7.89
N ILE A 195 -10.08 7.56 7.49
CA ILE A 195 -11.06 6.96 8.41
C ILE A 195 -10.48 5.70 9.06
N LEU A 196 -9.80 4.84 8.29
CA LEU A 196 -9.16 3.65 8.85
C LEU A 196 -8.09 3.99 9.89
N PHE A 197 -7.30 5.05 9.70
CA PHE A 197 -6.30 5.48 10.70
C PHE A 197 -6.96 6.06 11.95
N VAL A 198 -8.10 6.76 11.82
CA VAL A 198 -8.91 7.16 12.99
C VAL A 198 -9.36 5.92 13.77
N TYR A 199 -9.89 4.91 13.08
CA TYR A 199 -10.26 3.64 13.70
C TYR A 199 -9.05 2.93 14.34
N PHE A 200 -7.92 2.87 13.64
CA PHE A 200 -6.67 2.31 14.15
C PHE A 200 -6.28 2.94 15.49
N PHE A 201 -6.25 4.27 15.57
CA PHE A 201 -5.85 4.97 16.80
C PHE A 201 -6.88 4.84 17.91
N ALA A 202 -8.18 4.85 17.58
CA ALA A 202 -9.24 4.61 18.55
C ALA A 202 -9.14 3.20 19.14
N HIS A 203 -8.98 2.17 18.30
CA HIS A 203 -8.76 0.79 18.74
C HIS A 203 -7.49 0.67 19.59
N MET A 204 -6.39 1.29 19.16
CA MET A 204 -5.14 1.30 19.94
C MET A 204 -5.32 1.92 21.33
N TYR A 205 -6.10 3.00 21.44
CA TYR A 205 -6.40 3.65 22.70
C TYR A 205 -7.31 2.80 23.60
N LEU A 206 -8.37 2.20 23.04
CA LEU A 206 -9.31 1.37 23.79
C LEU A 206 -8.67 0.05 24.26
N HIS A 207 -7.72 -0.49 23.50
CA HIS A 207 -6.98 -1.72 23.82
C HIS A 207 -5.54 -1.43 24.28
N PHE A 208 -5.30 -0.29 24.92
CA PHE A 208 -3.96 0.17 25.28
C PHE A 208 -3.20 -0.79 26.19
N ASP A 209 -3.89 -1.50 27.10
CA ASP A 209 -3.28 -2.53 27.95
C ASP A 209 -2.67 -3.68 27.13
N GLN A 210 -3.32 -4.07 26.03
CA GLN A 210 -2.77 -5.06 25.10
C GLN A 210 -1.55 -4.51 24.38
N VAL A 211 -1.60 -3.25 23.94
CA VAL A 211 -0.46 -2.56 23.30
C VAL A 211 0.75 -2.51 24.23
N ARG A 212 0.53 -2.23 25.52
CA ARG A 212 1.57 -2.21 26.56
C ARG A 212 2.19 -3.58 26.85
N SER A 213 1.47 -4.66 26.57
CA SER A 213 1.95 -6.05 26.76
C SER A 213 2.91 -6.55 25.67
N VAL A 214 3.18 -5.74 24.64
CA VAL A 214 4.19 -6.03 23.61
C VAL A 214 5.59 -5.83 24.19
N PHE A 215 6.60 -6.43 23.54
CA PHE A 215 8.00 -6.17 23.87
C PHE A 215 8.34 -4.67 23.70
N PRO A 216 9.32 -4.13 24.47
CA PRO A 216 9.54 -2.68 24.57
C PRO A 216 9.72 -1.97 23.22
N LEU A 217 10.51 -2.54 22.31
CA LEU A 217 10.71 -1.97 20.99
C LEU A 217 9.39 -1.89 20.21
N GLY A 218 8.62 -2.97 20.17
CA GLY A 218 7.33 -3.01 19.48
C GLY A 218 6.30 -2.02 20.05
N PHE A 219 6.29 -1.84 21.38
CA PHE A 219 5.47 -0.81 22.03
C PHE A 219 5.79 0.59 21.50
N TYR A 220 7.07 0.99 21.51
CA TYR A 220 7.47 2.31 20.99
C TYR A 220 7.24 2.41 19.47
N SER A 221 7.44 1.34 18.71
CA SER A 221 7.16 1.32 17.27
C SER A 221 5.68 1.57 16.96
N ILE A 222 4.76 0.93 17.69
CA ILE A 222 3.31 1.12 17.52
C ILE A 222 2.89 2.56 17.86
N LEU A 223 3.58 3.21 18.81
CA LEU A 223 3.30 4.60 19.17
C LEU A 223 3.97 5.64 18.27
N THR A 224 4.90 5.26 17.39
CA THR A 224 5.68 6.21 16.58
C THR A 224 5.48 6.03 15.08
N VAL A 225 5.51 4.79 14.57
CA VAL A 225 5.41 4.51 13.13
C VAL A 225 4.03 4.86 12.56
N PRO A 226 2.89 4.41 13.13
CA PRO A 226 1.58 4.75 12.60
C PRO A 226 1.28 6.26 12.60
N PRO A 227 1.62 7.06 13.63
CA PRO A 227 1.49 8.52 13.57
C PRO A 227 2.26 9.17 12.41
N VAL A 228 3.49 8.73 12.13
CA VAL A 228 4.27 9.24 10.99
C VAL A 228 3.60 8.88 9.66
N LEU A 229 3.16 7.63 9.51
CA LEU A 229 2.42 7.19 8.32
C LEU A 229 1.09 7.97 8.15
N SER A 230 0.39 8.25 9.25
CA SER A 230 -0.84 9.06 9.24
C SER A 230 -0.58 10.48 8.78
N LEU A 231 0.51 11.12 9.24
CA LEU A 231 0.88 12.46 8.79
C LEU A 231 1.19 12.47 7.29
N MET A 232 1.91 11.47 6.79
CA MET A 232 2.16 11.32 5.35
C MET A 232 0.86 11.15 4.56
N ASN A 233 -0.07 10.33 5.06
CA ASN A 233 -1.39 10.15 4.47
C ASN A 233 -2.20 11.45 4.40
N LEU A 234 -2.12 12.31 5.42
CA LEU A 234 -2.75 13.64 5.42
C LEU A 234 -2.11 14.57 4.38
N LEU A 235 -0.77 14.58 4.28
CA LEU A 235 -0.06 15.40 3.28
C LEU A 235 -0.42 14.99 1.85
N TRP A 236 -0.50 13.70 1.57
CA TRP A 236 -0.94 13.20 0.27
C TRP A 236 -2.42 13.45 0.02
N PHE A 237 -3.28 13.28 1.02
CA PHE A 237 -4.71 13.60 0.90
C PHE A 237 -4.93 15.08 0.55
N TRP A 238 -4.19 15.98 1.19
CA TRP A 238 -4.19 17.41 0.85
C TRP A 238 -3.85 17.65 -0.63
N LYS A 239 -2.84 16.95 -1.17
CA LYS A 239 -2.48 17.02 -2.61
C LYS A 239 -3.63 16.52 -3.49
N ILE A 240 -4.32 15.45 -3.10
CA ILE A 240 -5.47 14.89 -3.83
C ILE A 240 -6.65 15.89 -3.81
N CYS A 241 -6.99 16.44 -2.64
CA CYS A 241 -8.02 17.47 -2.48
C CYS A 241 -7.75 18.67 -3.40
N LYS A 242 -6.52 19.19 -3.39
CA LYS A 242 -6.11 20.31 -4.26
C LYS A 242 -6.28 19.97 -5.74
N GLY A 243 -5.91 18.75 -6.14
CA GLY A 243 -6.11 18.25 -7.50
C GLY A 243 -7.59 18.17 -7.90
N MET A 244 -8.45 17.74 -6.98
CA MET A 244 -9.90 17.63 -7.20
C MET A 244 -10.55 19.02 -7.33
N VAL A 245 -10.24 19.95 -6.42
CA VAL A 245 -10.73 21.34 -6.49
C VAL A 245 -10.35 21.99 -7.83
N LYS A 246 -9.10 21.83 -8.28
CA LYS A 246 -8.65 22.34 -9.58
C LYS A 246 -9.45 21.77 -10.76
N THR A 247 -9.85 20.50 -10.67
CA THR A 247 -10.64 19.83 -11.73
C THR A 247 -12.07 20.35 -11.76
N LEU A 248 -12.70 20.52 -10.59
CA LEU A 248 -14.06 21.06 -10.47
C LEU A 248 -14.14 22.52 -10.90
N CYS A 249 -13.18 23.37 -10.50
CA CYS A 249 -13.14 24.77 -10.92
C CYS A 249 -13.03 24.91 -12.45
N LYS A 250 -12.20 24.10 -13.10
CA LYS A 250 -12.09 24.08 -14.58
C LYS A 250 -13.39 23.65 -15.24
N ALA A 251 -14.05 22.61 -14.72
CA ALA A 251 -15.33 22.16 -15.26
C ALA A 251 -16.42 23.26 -15.17
N LYS A 252 -16.46 24.00 -14.06
CA LYS A 252 -17.38 25.13 -13.88
C LYS A 252 -17.10 26.26 -14.88
N GLN A 253 -15.84 26.61 -15.11
CA GLN A 253 -15.45 27.63 -16.11
C GLN A 253 -15.83 27.22 -17.53
N SER A 254 -15.60 25.95 -17.91
CA SER A 254 -15.97 25.44 -19.24
C SER A 254 -17.48 25.32 -19.44
N ALA A 255 -18.26 25.14 -18.37
CA ALA A 255 -19.72 25.14 -18.44
C ALA A 255 -20.27 26.56 -18.64
N SER A 256 -19.74 27.55 -17.90
CA SER A 256 -20.12 28.97 -18.04
C SER A 256 -19.80 29.51 -19.44
N ALA A 257 -18.66 29.15 -20.03
CA ALA A 257 -18.27 29.59 -21.37
C ALA A 257 -19.07 28.95 -22.53
N LYS A 258 -19.96 28.00 -22.24
CA LYS A 258 -20.86 27.39 -23.24
C LYS A 258 -22.28 27.94 -23.17
N THR A 259 -22.59 28.70 -22.13
CA THR A 259 -23.90 29.34 -21.91
C THR A 259 -23.91 30.81 -22.31
N ASP A 260 -22.75 31.38 -22.62
CA ASP A 260 -22.54 32.70 -23.23
C ASP A 260 -22.33 32.54 -24.74
#